data_AF-A0A1B0DGQ8-F1
#
_entry.id   AF-A0A1B0DGQ8-F1
#
_cell.length_a   1.000
_cell.length_b   1.000
_cell.length_c   1.000
_cell.angle_alpha   90.00
_cell.angle_beta   90.00
_cell.angle_gamma   90.00
#
_symmetry.space_group_name_H-M   'P 1'
#
loop_
_entity.id
_entity.type
_entity.pdbx_description
1 polymer ?
#
loop_
_entity_poly.entity_id
_entity_poly.type
_entity_poly.pdbx_seq_one_letter_code
_entity_poly.pdbx_strand_id
1 'polypeptide(L)'
;MDQLVNERSELLKALGIVVSGELNLLPAPQFISPELLGFVRVFNMNKEQLDHWLSSDKATDLLHADCALETALEIKTWKFLETRLTLLLRSFPTTLEEDLALQSGPKLGHIRNILLQFRIGEKQILRDALEYVQQRVKS
;
A
#
# COMPACT_ATOMS: atom_id res chain seq x y z
N MET A 1 14.13 18.98 8.45
CA MET A 1 12.73 18.89 8.89
C MET A 1 11.89 19.04 7.63
N ASP A 2 11.05 18.08 7.32
CA ASP A 2 10.23 18.12 6.09
C ASP A 2 9.31 19.35 6.16
N GLN A 3 9.48 20.27 5.21
CA GLN A 3 8.85 21.60 5.26
C GLN A 3 7.34 21.53 5.06
N LEU A 4 6.82 20.39 4.58
CA LEU A 4 5.41 20.16 4.27
C LEU A 4 4.70 19.26 5.29
N VAL A 5 5.34 18.96 6.43
CA VAL A 5 4.76 18.05 7.45
C VAL A 5 3.43 18.58 7.98
N ASN A 6 3.30 19.89 8.14
CA ASN A 6 2.10 20.50 8.68
C ASN A 6 0.93 20.36 7.69
N GLU A 7 1.13 20.77 6.44
CA GLU A 7 0.13 20.69 5.38
C GLU A 7 -0.29 19.24 5.10
N ARG A 8 0.67 18.30 5.10
CA ARG A 8 0.37 16.87 4.98
C ARG A 8 -0.46 16.35 6.16
N SER A 9 -0.09 16.74 7.38
CA SER A 9 -0.81 16.31 8.59
C SER A 9 -2.24 16.85 8.62
N GLU A 10 -2.43 18.10 8.20
CA GLU A 10 -3.74 18.73 8.06
C GLU A 10 -4.61 18.02 7.03
N LEU A 11 -4.06 17.73 5.84
CA LEU A 11 -4.79 17.02 4.80
C LEU A 11 -5.12 15.59 5.21
N LEU A 12 -4.19 14.86 5.82
CA LEU A 12 -4.45 13.51 6.34
C LEU A 12 -5.56 13.52 7.40
N LYS A 13 -5.57 14.53 8.28
CA LYS A 13 -6.64 14.71 9.28
C LYS A 13 -7.98 14.98 8.61
N ALA A 14 -8.03 15.80 7.56
CA ALA A 14 -9.25 16.05 6.79
C ALA A 14 -9.78 14.78 6.10
N LEU A 15 -8.88 13.87 5.72
CA LEU A 15 -9.21 12.55 5.17
C LEU A 15 -9.60 11.51 6.22
N GLY A 16 -9.55 11.84 7.52
CA GLY A 16 -9.77 10.90 8.61
C GLY A 16 -8.65 9.87 8.80
N ILE A 17 -7.49 10.07 8.17
CA ILE A 17 -6.34 9.18 8.28
C ILE A 17 -5.51 9.57 9.51
N VAL A 18 -5.39 8.66 10.47
CA VAL A 18 -4.54 8.85 11.63
C VAL A 18 -3.08 8.60 11.22
N VAL A 19 -2.21 9.59 11.40
CA VAL A 19 -0.78 9.52 10.99
C VAL A 19 -0.01 8.37 11.68
N SER A 20 -0.46 7.94 12.87
CA SER A 20 0.07 6.78 13.61
C SER A 20 -0.79 5.52 13.48
N GLY A 21 -1.81 5.52 12.62
CA GLY A 21 -2.72 4.40 12.42
C GLY A 21 -2.12 3.29 11.56
N GLU A 22 -2.68 2.09 11.68
CA GLU A 22 -2.34 0.96 10.82
C GLU A 22 -2.84 1.22 9.39
N LEU A 23 -1.93 1.24 8.42
CA LEU A 23 -2.26 1.30 7.00
C LEU A 23 -2.18 -0.12 6.42
N ASN A 24 -3.25 -0.55 5.77
CA ASN A 24 -3.44 -1.97 5.45
C ASN A 24 -3.35 -2.27 3.96
N LEU A 25 -2.77 -3.42 3.66
CA LEU A 25 -3.04 -4.14 2.41
C LEU A 25 -4.23 -5.05 2.62
N LEU A 26 -4.99 -5.26 1.56
CA LEU A 26 -6.20 -6.06 1.58
C LEU A 26 -6.03 -7.26 0.66
N PRO A 27 -6.72 -8.38 0.92
CA PRO A 27 -6.86 -9.43 -0.07
C PRO A 27 -7.49 -8.92 -1.37
N ALA A 28 -7.37 -9.73 -2.43
CA ALA A 28 -8.13 -9.50 -3.65
C ALA A 28 -9.65 -9.41 -3.36
N PRO A 29 -10.41 -8.57 -4.09
CA PRO A 29 -9.98 -7.75 -5.22
C PRO A 29 -9.55 -6.32 -4.87
N GLN A 30 -9.52 -5.93 -3.59
CA GLN A 30 -9.23 -4.53 -3.21
C GLN A 30 -7.73 -4.22 -3.20
N PHE A 31 -6.88 -5.16 -2.75
CA PHE A 31 -5.41 -5.08 -2.67
C PHE A 31 -4.83 -3.99 -1.75
N ILE A 32 -5.34 -2.77 -1.81
CA ILE A 32 -4.85 -1.59 -1.11
C ILE A 32 -6.05 -0.90 -0.45
N SER A 33 -5.93 -0.61 0.84
CA SER A 33 -6.96 0.15 1.56
C SER A 33 -7.04 1.60 1.06
N PRO A 34 -8.25 2.21 1.05
CA PRO A 34 -8.43 3.62 0.69
C PRO A 34 -7.52 4.56 1.49
N GLU A 35 -7.32 4.27 2.78
CA GLU A 35 -6.48 5.03 3.70
C GLU A 35 -5.00 4.96 3.31
N LEU A 36 -4.49 3.77 2.96
CA LEU A 36 -3.13 3.62 2.46
C LEU A 36 -2.92 4.38 1.15
N LEU A 37 -3.88 4.30 0.23
CA LEU A 37 -3.81 5.02 -1.05
C LEU A 37 -3.79 6.55 -0.82
N GLY A 38 -4.71 7.06 -0.01
CA GLY A 38 -4.75 8.48 0.35
C GLY A 38 -3.46 8.94 1.02
N PHE A 39 -2.96 8.15 1.97
CA PHE A 39 -1.70 8.44 2.65
C PHE A 39 -0.53 8.57 1.68
N VAL A 40 -0.35 7.60 0.77
CA VAL A 40 0.75 7.62 -0.20
C VAL A 40 0.61 8.80 -1.18
N ARG A 41 -0.61 9.14 -1.60
CA ARG A 41 -0.86 10.31 -2.46
C ARG A 41 -0.41 11.58 -1.76
N VAL A 42 -0.90 11.85 -0.55
CA VAL A 42 -0.51 13.04 0.24
C VAL A 42 0.99 13.08 0.51
N PHE A 43 1.60 11.93 0.80
CA PHE A 43 3.04 11.81 1.00
C PHE A 43 3.86 12.25 -0.24
N ASN A 44 3.35 11.99 -1.45
CA ASN A 44 4.02 12.31 -2.71
C ASN A 44 3.65 13.69 -3.30
N MET A 45 2.74 14.43 -2.65
CA MET A 45 2.33 15.77 -3.12
C MET A 45 3.44 16.81 -2.90
N ASN A 46 3.50 17.75 -3.85
CA ASN A 46 4.22 19.00 -3.71
C ASN A 46 3.34 20.05 -2.98
N LYS A 47 3.89 21.25 -2.74
CA LYS A 47 3.18 22.31 -2.04
C LYS A 47 1.90 22.77 -2.75
N GLU A 48 1.97 23.01 -4.06
CA GLU A 48 0.83 23.48 -4.86
C GLU A 48 -0.34 22.49 -4.83
N GLN A 49 -0.03 21.20 -4.89
CA GLN A 49 -1.01 20.12 -4.80
C GLN A 49 -1.63 20.05 -3.39
N LEU A 50 -0.83 20.19 -2.33
CA LEU A 50 -1.34 20.23 -0.96
C LEU A 50 -2.30 21.42 -0.76
N ASP A 51 -1.89 22.62 -1.21
CA ASP A 51 -2.71 23.84 -1.11
C ASP A 51 -4.04 23.68 -1.89
N HIS A 52 -4.00 23.04 -3.07
CA HIS A 52 -5.20 22.73 -3.85
C HIS A 52 -6.14 21.77 -3.11
N TRP A 53 -5.63 20.66 -2.59
CA TRP A 53 -6.46 19.65 -1.93
C TRP A 53 -6.96 20.08 -0.55
N LEU A 54 -6.22 20.92 0.17
CA LEU A 54 -6.67 21.54 1.42
C LEU A 54 -7.81 22.53 1.22
N SER A 55 -7.88 23.18 0.05
CA SER A 55 -8.97 24.11 -0.30
C SER A 55 -10.14 23.45 -1.05
N SER A 56 -10.04 22.15 -1.37
CA SER A 56 -11.03 21.41 -2.14
C SER A 56 -12.05 20.71 -1.24
N ASP A 57 -13.34 20.92 -1.50
CA ASP A 57 -14.43 20.18 -0.85
C ASP A 57 -14.45 18.67 -1.22
N LYS A 58 -13.63 18.27 -2.20
CA LYS A 58 -13.55 16.90 -2.72
C LYS A 58 -12.30 16.15 -2.26
N ALA A 59 -11.63 16.60 -1.19
CA ALA A 59 -10.43 15.95 -0.69
C ALA A 59 -10.60 14.43 -0.49
N THR A 60 -11.79 13.96 -0.07
CA THR A 60 -12.11 12.53 0.10
C THR A 60 -11.97 11.70 -1.18
N ASP A 61 -11.99 12.31 -2.37
CA ASP A 61 -11.75 11.62 -3.63
C ASP A 61 -10.33 11.03 -3.67
N LEU A 62 -9.38 11.60 -2.92
CA LEU A 62 -8.02 11.07 -2.76
C LEU A 62 -7.96 9.65 -2.19
N LEU A 63 -9.04 9.15 -1.57
CA LEU A 63 -9.14 7.78 -1.08
C LEU A 63 -9.53 6.78 -2.18
N HIS A 64 -10.03 7.27 -3.33
CA HIS A 64 -10.59 6.44 -4.39
C HIS A 64 -9.60 6.22 -5.53
N ALA A 65 -9.50 4.98 -6.00
CA ALA A 65 -8.58 4.62 -7.07
C ALA A 65 -8.89 5.32 -8.40
N ASP A 66 -10.14 5.73 -8.62
CA ASP A 66 -10.62 6.40 -9.84
C ASP A 66 -10.55 7.94 -9.77
N CYS A 67 -9.95 8.48 -8.70
CA CYS A 67 -9.70 9.92 -8.58
C CYS A 67 -8.82 10.40 -9.73
N ALA A 68 -9.33 11.38 -10.50
CA ALA A 68 -8.55 12.04 -11.53
C ALA A 68 -7.41 12.84 -10.87
N LEU A 69 -6.18 12.35 -11.01
CA LEU A 69 -4.98 13.02 -10.52
C LEU A 69 -4.12 13.49 -11.68
N GLU A 70 -3.24 14.45 -11.40
CA GLU A 70 -2.14 14.74 -12.30
C GLU A 70 -1.30 13.48 -12.53
N THR A 71 -1.00 13.18 -13.78
CA THR A 71 -0.25 11.99 -14.20
C THR A 71 1.07 11.83 -13.43
N ALA A 72 1.75 12.94 -13.13
CA ALA A 72 3.01 12.92 -12.38
C ALA A 72 2.84 12.46 -10.93
N LEU A 73 1.75 12.85 -10.25
CA LEU A 73 1.46 12.42 -8.88
C LEU A 73 1.02 10.97 -8.85
N GLU A 74 0.21 10.55 -9.83
CA GLU A 74 -0.24 9.17 -9.95
C GLU A 74 0.94 8.21 -10.16
N ILE A 75 1.84 8.52 -11.11
CA ILE A 75 3.06 7.73 -11.35
C ILE A 75 3.93 7.63 -10.09
N LYS A 76 4.12 8.73 -9.36
CA LYS A 76 4.90 8.71 -8.10
C LYS A 76 4.24 7.84 -7.03
N THR A 77 2.92 7.94 -6.88
CA THR A 77 2.12 7.16 -5.93
C THR A 77 2.30 5.66 -6.18
N TRP A 78 2.08 5.21 -7.42
CA TRP A 78 2.18 3.79 -7.76
C TRP A 78 3.61 3.27 -7.68
N LYS A 79 4.61 4.05 -8.14
CA LYS A 79 6.03 3.65 -8.00
C LYS A 79 6.49 3.56 -6.54
N PHE A 80 5.99 4.45 -5.68
CA PHE A 80 6.29 4.38 -4.25
C PHE A 80 5.74 3.07 -3.66
N LEU A 81 4.48 2.74 -3.93
CA LEU A 81 3.86 1.48 -3.50
C LEU A 81 4.62 0.27 -4.03
N GLU A 82 4.95 0.24 -5.33
CA GLU A 82 5.72 -0.85 -5.95
C GLU A 82 7.05 -1.08 -5.22
N THR A 83 7.79 0.00 -4.97
CA THR A 83 9.08 -0.06 -4.28
C THR A 83 8.91 -0.59 -2.86
N ARG A 84 7.93 -0.09 -2.10
CA ARG A 84 7.70 -0.50 -0.71
C ARG A 84 7.25 -1.95 -0.61
N LEU A 85 6.33 -2.39 -1.47
CA LEU A 85 5.87 -3.78 -1.53
C LEU A 85 7.01 -4.73 -1.90
N THR A 86 7.84 -4.35 -2.87
CA THR A 86 9.04 -5.12 -3.24
C THR A 86 10.01 -5.26 -2.08
N LEU A 87 10.25 -4.18 -1.31
CA LEU A 87 11.11 -4.21 -0.13
C LEU A 87 10.52 -5.09 0.99
N LEU A 88 9.21 -5.01 1.23
CA LEU A 88 8.52 -5.84 2.23
C LEU A 88 8.63 -7.33 1.88
N LEU A 89 8.36 -7.72 0.63
CA LEU A 89 8.50 -9.11 0.18
C LEU A 89 9.94 -9.63 0.34
N ARG A 90 10.94 -8.80 0.00
CA ARG A 90 12.35 -9.15 0.16
C ARG A 90 12.83 -9.24 1.61
N SER A 91 12.05 -8.72 2.57
CA SER A 91 12.37 -8.81 4.00
C SER A 91 12.03 -10.18 4.61
N PHE A 92 11.23 -11.00 3.92
CA PHE A 92 10.94 -12.35 4.37
C PHE A 92 12.17 -13.25 4.21
N PRO A 93 12.39 -14.19 5.14
CA PRO A 93 13.55 -15.10 5.09
C PRO A 93 13.41 -16.20 4.04
N THR A 94 12.21 -16.42 3.50
CA THR A 94 11.91 -17.41 2.45
C THR A 94 11.04 -16.79 1.39
N THR A 95 10.98 -17.39 0.20
CA THR A 95 10.05 -16.99 -0.86
C THR A 95 8.67 -17.61 -0.64
N LEU A 96 7.69 -17.24 -1.46
CA LEU A 96 6.35 -17.85 -1.42
C LEU A 96 6.40 -19.26 -2.02
N GLU A 97 7.21 -19.45 -3.06
CA GLU A 97 7.41 -20.72 -3.75
C GLU A 97 8.05 -21.77 -2.81
N GLU A 98 9.04 -21.36 -2.02
CA GLU A 98 9.67 -22.22 -0.99
C GLU A 98 8.66 -22.67 0.07
N ASP A 99 7.78 -21.77 0.50
CA ASP A 99 6.78 -22.08 1.52
C ASP A 99 5.67 -22.99 0.99
N LEU A 100 5.22 -22.78 -0.23
CA LEU A 100 4.24 -23.64 -0.90
C LEU A 100 4.79 -25.04 -1.15
N ALA A 101 6.07 -25.14 -1.51
CA ALA A 101 6.76 -26.42 -1.63
C ALA A 101 6.85 -27.14 -0.27
N LEU A 102 7.17 -26.41 0.81
CA LEU A 102 7.20 -26.96 2.16
C LEU A 102 5.81 -27.43 2.64
N GLN A 103 4.75 -26.70 2.29
CA GLN A 103 3.37 -27.04 2.62
C GLN A 103 2.90 -28.32 1.92
N SER A 104 3.31 -28.51 0.66
CA SER A 104 2.99 -29.69 -0.15
C SER A 104 3.86 -30.91 0.18
N GLY A 105 4.88 -30.71 1.01
CA GLY A 105 5.88 -31.71 1.38
C GLY A 105 5.49 -32.56 2.60
N PRO A 106 6.48 -32.96 3.43
CA PRO A 106 6.27 -33.81 4.58
C PRO A 106 5.25 -33.25 5.58
N LYS A 107 4.51 -34.12 6.27
CA LYS A 107 3.56 -33.71 7.32
C LYS A 107 4.29 -32.96 8.43
N LEU A 108 4.02 -31.66 8.51
CA LEU A 108 4.40 -30.83 9.65
C LEU A 108 3.46 -31.08 10.83
N GLY A 109 3.97 -30.87 12.04
CA GLY A 109 3.11 -30.80 13.23
C GLY A 109 2.10 -29.66 13.12
N HIS A 110 0.96 -29.78 13.80
CA HIS A 110 -0.19 -28.87 13.67
C HIS A 110 0.17 -27.38 13.79
N ILE A 111 0.90 -26.99 14.84
CA ILE A 111 1.31 -25.60 15.07
C ILE A 111 2.22 -25.09 13.95
N ARG A 112 3.18 -25.91 13.49
CA ARG A 112 4.09 -25.53 12.40
C ARG A 112 3.33 -25.33 11.09
N ASN A 113 2.32 -26.15 10.83
CA ASN A 113 1.46 -25.97 9.67
C ASN A 113 0.71 -24.63 9.75
N ILE A 114 0.08 -24.30 10.88
CA ILE A 114 -0.62 -23.01 11.05
C ILE A 114 0.31 -21.82 10.80
N LEU A 115 1.53 -21.83 11.36
CA LEU A 115 2.50 -20.76 11.15
C LEU A 115 2.93 -20.64 9.68
N LEU A 116 3.08 -21.78 8.99
CA LEU A 116 3.39 -21.80 7.57
C LEU A 116 2.24 -21.22 6.73
N GLN A 117 0.99 -21.60 7.02
CA GLN A 117 -0.20 -21.04 6.35
C GLN A 117 -0.28 -19.52 6.54
N PHE A 118 -0.03 -19.03 7.75
CA PHE A 118 -0.06 -17.61 8.07
C PHE A 118 0.98 -16.84 7.24
N ARG A 119 2.23 -17.31 7.23
CA ARG A 119 3.32 -16.72 6.43
C ARG A 119 3.03 -16.75 4.92
N ILE A 120 2.45 -17.85 4.42
CA ILE A 120 2.03 -17.96 3.02
C ILE A 120 0.96 -16.91 2.71
N GLY A 121 -0.04 -16.77 3.59
CA GLY A 121 -1.10 -15.78 3.45
C GLY A 121 -0.58 -14.34 3.37
N GLU A 122 0.33 -13.96 4.27
CA GLU A 122 0.95 -12.63 4.26
C GLU A 122 1.70 -12.36 2.94
N LYS A 123 2.51 -13.31 2.49
CA LYS A 123 3.25 -13.19 1.22
C LYS A 123 2.33 -13.16 0.02
N GLN A 124 1.24 -13.93 0.02
CA GLN A 124 0.27 -13.94 -1.05
C GLN A 124 -0.40 -12.57 -1.18
N ILE A 125 -0.88 -11.99 -0.07
CA ILE A 125 -1.47 -10.64 -0.07
C ILE A 125 -0.48 -9.60 -0.62
N LEU A 126 0.78 -9.66 -0.17
CA LEU A 126 1.83 -8.76 -0.65
C LEU A 126 2.14 -8.94 -2.14
N ARG A 127 2.21 -10.18 -2.63
CA ARG A 127 2.46 -10.50 -4.05
C ARG A 127 1.32 -10.00 -4.91
N ASP A 128 0.09 -10.30 -4.53
CA ASP A 128 -1.10 -9.93 -5.30
C ASP A 128 -1.25 -8.40 -5.37
N ALA A 129 -0.99 -7.71 -4.25
CA ALA A 129 -0.95 -6.25 -4.23
C ALA A 129 0.17 -5.68 -5.11
N LEU A 130 1.35 -6.31 -5.13
CA LEU A 130 2.45 -5.88 -5.99
C LEU A 130 2.09 -6.03 -7.47
N GLU A 131 1.51 -7.17 -7.87
CA GLU A 131 1.07 -7.40 -9.25
C GLU A 131 0.02 -6.37 -9.68
N TYR A 132 -0.95 -6.08 -8.80
CA TYR A 132 -1.94 -5.03 -9.03
C TYR A 132 -1.30 -3.64 -9.25
N VAL A 133 -0.34 -3.26 -8.41
CA VAL A 133 0.36 -1.97 -8.56
C VAL A 133 1.18 -1.94 -9.84
N GLN A 134 1.87 -3.02 -10.21
CA GLN A 134 2.68 -3.10 -11.42
C GLN A 134 1.86 -2.93 -12.70
N GLN A 135 0.61 -3.40 -12.71
CA GLN A 135 -0.30 -3.16 -13.83
C GLN A 135 -0.62 -1.67 -13.98
N ARG A 136 -0.76 -0.94 -12.87
CA ARG A 136 -1.02 0.51 -12.86
C ARG A 136 0.21 1.36 -13.18
N VAL A 137 1.42 0.89 -12.90
CA VAL A 137 2.66 1.60 -13.30
C VAL A 137 2.94 1.47 -14.80
N LYS A 138 2.51 0.36 -15.41
CA LYS A 138 2.72 0.07 -16.85
C LYS A 138 1.66 0.68 -17.75
N SER A 139 0.53 1.12 -17.19
CA SER A 139 -0.57 1.78 -17.90
C SER A 139 -0.29 3.26 -18.05
#